data_AF-A0A956U313-F1
#
_entry.id   AF-A0A956U313-F1
#
_cell.length_a   1.000
_cell.length_b   1.000
_cell.length_c   1.000
_cell.angle_alpha   90.00
_cell.angle_beta   90.00
_cell.angle_gamma   90.00
#
_symmetry.space_group_name_H-M   'P 1'
#
loop_
_entity.id
_entity.type
_entity.pdbx_description
1 polymer ?
#
loop_
_entity_poly.entity_id
_entity_poly.type
_entity_poly.pdbx_seq_one_letter_code
_entity_poly.pdbx_strand_id
1 'polypeptide(L)' 'TIAGYWFPEYLSGVNAAGFHFHFLTADEKTGGHVLDCKAGKVRIGIDYNDDLQISLPKTENFLDADISDASKH' A
#
# COMPACT_ATOMS: atom_id res chain seq x y z
N THR A 1 8.33 4.62 13.15
CA THR A 1 7.16 5.21 12.49
C THR A 1 6.41 4.14 11.75
N ILE A 2 5.07 4.21 11.75
CA ILE A 2 4.22 3.43 10.85
C ILE A 2 3.66 4.41 9.83
N ALA A 3 3.73 4.05 8.55
CA ALA A 3 3.23 4.87 7.45
C ALA A 3 2.60 3.97 6.39
N GLY A 4 1.62 4.50 5.66
CA GLY A 4 0.92 3.76 4.63
C GLY A 4 -0.36 4.47 4.22
N TYR A 5 -1.24 3.74 3.58
CA TYR A 5 -2.45 4.29 2.97
C TYR A 5 -3.65 3.39 3.25
N TRP A 6 -4.83 3.95 2.99
CA TRP A 6 -6.07 3.20 2.87
C TRP A 6 -6.60 3.32 1.44
N PHE A 7 -6.96 2.20 0.82
CA PHE A 7 -7.63 2.18 -0.48
C PHE A 7 -9.06 1.64 -0.35
N PRO A 8 -10.03 2.22 -1.07
CA PRO A 8 -11.40 1.73 -1.08
C PRO A 8 -11.49 0.36 -1.77
N GLU A 9 -12.47 -0.43 -1.36
CA GLU A 9 -12.65 -1.82 -1.82
C GLU A 9 -12.84 -1.94 -3.34
N TYR A 10 -13.48 -0.95 -3.98
CA TYR A 10 -13.69 -0.93 -5.43
C TYR A 10 -12.37 -0.77 -6.25
N LEU A 11 -11.23 -0.52 -5.60
CA LEU A 11 -9.91 -0.44 -6.22
C LEU A 11 -9.00 -1.65 -5.94
N SER A 12 -9.54 -2.77 -5.41
CA SER A 12 -8.76 -3.97 -5.05
C SER A 12 -7.93 -4.57 -6.20
N GLY A 13 -8.37 -4.42 -7.44
CA GLY A 13 -7.61 -4.88 -8.62
C GLY A 13 -6.49 -3.93 -9.07
N VAL A 14 -6.46 -2.70 -8.54
CA VAL A 14 -5.43 -1.69 -8.86
C VAL A 14 -4.37 -1.64 -7.76
N ASN A 15 -4.78 -1.81 -6.49
CA ASN A 15 -3.90 -1.80 -5.33
C ASN A 15 -4.52 -2.61 -4.17
N ALA A 16 -3.76 -2.86 -3.11
CA ALA A 16 -4.27 -3.51 -1.91
C ALA A 16 -5.36 -2.66 -1.23
N ALA A 17 -6.60 -3.15 -1.26
CA ALA A 17 -7.73 -2.52 -0.58
C ALA A 17 -7.60 -2.59 0.95
N GLY A 18 -8.22 -1.63 1.64
CA GLY A 18 -8.10 -1.49 3.09
C GLY A 18 -6.79 -0.82 3.49
N PHE A 19 -6.36 -1.03 4.73
CA PHE A 19 -5.12 -0.46 5.26
C PHE A 19 -3.91 -1.26 4.81
N HIS A 20 -2.94 -0.58 4.19
CA HIS A 20 -1.64 -1.15 3.86
C HIS A 20 -0.57 -0.31 4.54
N PHE A 21 0.02 -0.86 5.61
CA PHE A 21 1.02 -0.18 6.42
C PHE A 21 2.39 -0.84 6.37
N HIS A 22 3.42 0.00 6.41
CA HIS A 22 4.80 -0.38 6.62
C HIS A 22 5.31 0.33 7.87
N PHE A 23 6.39 -0.20 8.45
CA PHE A 23 7.05 0.44 9.59
C PHE A 23 8.57 0.54 9.38
N LEU A 24 9.16 1.50 10.08
CA LEU A 24 10.59 1.69 10.21
C LEU A 24 10.93 2.07 11.65
N THR A 25 11.92 1.43 12.26
CA THR A 25 12.42 1.75 13.60
C THR A 25 13.15 3.09 13.58
N ALA A 26 13.23 3.74 14.75
CA ALA A 26 13.85 5.08 14.86
C ALA A 26 15.36 5.09 14.54
N ASP A 27 16.03 3.93 14.67
CA ASP A 27 17.43 3.76 14.30
C ASP A 27 17.61 3.31 12.84
N GLU A 28 16.52 3.21 12.07
CA GLU A 28 16.47 2.85 10.65
C GLU A 28 17.01 1.47 10.30
N LYS A 29 17.28 0.62 11.30
CA LYS A 29 17.88 -0.71 11.08
C LYS A 29 16.85 -1.80 10.84
N THR A 30 15.58 -1.55 11.14
CA THR A 30 14.53 -2.56 11.06
C THR A 30 13.25 -1.95 10.53
N GLY A 31 12.62 -2.63 9.59
CA GLY A 31 11.35 -2.24 9.01
C GLY A 31 10.69 -3.40 8.31
N GLY A 32 9.52 -3.14 7.72
CA GLY A 32 8.79 -4.14 6.95
C GLY A 32 7.31 -3.85 6.85
N HIS A 33 6.60 -4.81 6.25
CA HIS A 33 5.14 -4.80 6.15
C HIS A 33 4.50 -5.12 7.51
N VAL A 34 3.46 -4.38 7.87
CA VAL A 34 2.73 -4.56 9.13
C VAL A 34 1.58 -5.54 8.92
N LEU A 35 1.66 -6.69 9.58
CA LEU A 35 0.56 -7.68 9.60
C LEU A 35 -0.39 -7.44 10.77
N ASP A 36 0.15 -7.07 11.93
CA ASP A 36 -0.57 -6.70 13.12
C ASP A 36 0.30 -5.75 13.96
N CYS A 37 -0.33 -4.84 14.70
CA CYS A 37 0.37 -4.01 15.67
C CYS A 37 -0.52 -3.61 16.84
N LYS A 38 0.10 -3.53 18.02
CA LYS A 38 -0.50 -2.92 19.20
C LYS A 38 0.37 -1.75 19.62
N ALA A 39 -0.23 -0.56 19.63
CA ALA A 39 0.45 0.67 20.01
C ALA A 39 -0.08 1.21 21.35
N GLY A 40 0.80 1.89 22.08
CA GLY A 40 0.43 2.68 23.26
C GLY A 40 -0.09 4.06 22.84
N LYS A 41 0.47 5.12 23.44
CA LYS A 41 0.19 6.48 22.99
C LYS A 41 0.90 6.75 21.66
N VAL A 42 0.14 7.14 20.65
CA VAL A 42 0.64 7.51 19.32
C VAL A 42 0.11 8.86 18.90
N ARG A 43 0.83 9.51 17.99
CA ARG A 43 0.34 10.65 17.23
C ARG A 43 0.01 10.17 15.82
N ILE A 44 -1.20 10.46 15.37
CA ILE A 44 -1.68 10.09 14.03
C ILE A 44 -1.80 11.37 13.19
N GLY A 45 -1.30 11.31 11.96
CA GLY A 45 -1.56 12.28 10.90
C GLY A 45 -2.29 11.58 9.76
N ILE A 46 -3.29 12.24 9.19
CA ILE A 46 -4.05 11.73 8.04
C ILE A 46 -3.99 12.81 6.96
N ASP A 47 -3.73 12.37 5.74
CA ASP A 47 -3.79 13.20 4.54
C ASP A 47 -4.85 12.62 3.60
N TYR A 48 -5.87 13.41 3.31
CA TYR A 48 -6.98 12.99 2.43
C TYR A 48 -6.63 13.33 0.99
N ASN A 49 -6.64 12.32 0.13
CA ASN A 49 -6.41 12.47 -1.29
C ASN A 49 -7.56 11.83 -2.06
N ASP A 50 -8.10 12.55 -3.04
CA ASP A 50 -9.18 12.13 -3.94
C ASP A 50 -8.71 11.88 -5.37
N ASP A 51 -7.40 11.99 -5.62
CA ASP A 51 -6.75 11.72 -6.90
C ASP A 51 -5.85 10.47 -6.84
N LEU A 52 -5.78 9.76 -7.97
CA LEU A 52 -4.91 8.60 -8.16
C LEU A 52 -4.16 8.69 -9.49
N GLN A 53 -2.86 8.97 -9.42
CA GLN A 53 -1.98 8.94 -10.57
C GLN A 53 -1.26 7.59 -10.69
N ILE A 54 -1.41 6.93 -11.84
CA ILE A 54 -0.76 5.64 -12.14
C ILE A 54 0.25 5.82 -13.28
N SER A 55 1.50 5.44 -13.03
CA SER A 55 2.54 5.37 -14.06
C SER A 55 2.82 3.91 -14.40
N LEU A 56 2.49 3.50 -15.63
CA LEU A 56 2.68 2.12 -16.08
C LEU A 56 4.13 1.89 -16.55
N PRO A 57 4.80 0.80 -16.14
CA PRO A 57 6.07 0.38 -16.71
C PRO A 57 5.95 0.13 -18.21
N LYS A 58 6.99 0.49 -18.97
CA LYS A 58 7.05 0.28 -20.43
C LYS A 58 7.95 -0.89 -20.82
N THR A 59 8.04 -1.90 -19.96
CA THR A 59 8.86 -3.09 -20.18
C THR A 59 8.04 -4.17 -20.89
N GLU A 60 8.67 -5.01 -21.71
CA GLU A 60 8.00 -6.13 -22.39
C GLU A 60 7.27 -7.03 -21.39
N ASN A 61 7.93 -7.40 -20.29
CA ASN A 61 7.32 -8.21 -19.23
C ASN A 61 6.01 -7.62 -18.66
N PHE A 62 5.88 -6.28 -18.58
CA PHE A 62 4.66 -5.66 -18.09
C PHE A 62 3.56 -5.66 -19.16
N LEU A 63 3.92 -5.45 -20.43
CA LEU A 63 2.98 -5.44 -21.55
C LEU A 63 2.45 -6.83 -21.90
N ASP A 64 3.26 -7.87 -21.70
CA ASP A 64 2.92 -9.26 -21.98
C ASP A 64 2.26 -9.98 -20.80
N ALA A 65 2.15 -9.32 -19.63
CA ALA A 65 1.54 -9.90 -18.45
C ALA A 65 0.01 -10.07 -18.62
N ASP A 66 -0.48 -11.31 -18.51
CA ASP A 66 -1.91 -11.57 -18.39
C ASP A 66 -2.37 -11.25 -16.96
N ILE A 67 -3.04 -10.11 -16.82
CA ILE A 67 -3.59 -9.62 -15.55
C ILE A 67 -5.13 -9.69 -15.51
N SER A 68 -5.75 -10.43 -16.43
CA SER A 68 -7.21 -10.55 -16.50
C SER A 68 -7.86 -11.12 -15.23
N ASP A 69 -7.10 -11.90 -14.47
CA ASP A 69 -7.51 -12.49 -13.19
C ASP A 69 -6.90 -11.82 -11.94
N ALA A 70 -6.17 -10.71 -12.12
CA ALA A 70 -5.43 -10.05 -11.03
C ALA A 70 -6.33 -9.46 -9.92
N SER A 71 -7.63 -9.29 -10.17
CA SER A 71 -8.60 -8.75 -9.20
C SER A 71 -9.28 -9.80 -8.31
N LYS A 72 -8.94 -11.08 -8.44
CA LYS A 72 -9.63 -12.20 -7.73
C LYS A 72 -9.14 -12.48 -6.30
N HIS A 73 -8.38 -11.57 -5.69
CA HIS A 73 -7.86 -11.72 -4.32
C HIS A 73 -8.17 -10.50 -3.46
#